data_AF-A0A554LMK9-F1
#
_entry.id   AF-A0A554LMK9-F1
#
_cell.length_a   1.000
_cell.length_b   1.000
_cell.length_c   1.000
_cell.angle_alpha   90.00
_cell.angle_beta   90.00
_cell.angle_gamma   90.00
#
_symmetry.space_group_name_H-M   'P 1'
#
loop_
_entity.id
_entity.type
_entity.pdbx_description
1 polymer ?
#
loop_
_entity_poly.entity_id
_entity_poly.type
_entity_poly.pdbx_seq_one_letter_code
_entity_poly.pdbx_strand_id
1 'polypeptide(L)'
;MNFVFIIIIAIILTILFVLSKKLFTFLKHSTATTFIVQYNLAIDSGKTEKEAILNAIKFFQYREPFNRLDEIDVQNILTIALGLTDPLLIAGVFQKCDEQKKIDLLTNRLALEKFLKGAESTIGYKR
;
A
#
# COMPACT_ATOMS: atom_id res chain seq x y z
N MET A 1 -41.77 -26.85 -6.27
CA MET A 1 -40.86 -25.99 -5.46
C MET A 1 -41.48 -24.60 -5.41
N ASN A 2 -41.87 -24.11 -4.24
CA ASN A 2 -42.66 -22.87 -4.13
C ASN A 2 -41.82 -21.64 -4.50
N PHE A 3 -42.36 -20.76 -5.35
CA PHE A 3 -41.74 -19.50 -5.78
C PHE A 3 -41.28 -18.63 -4.60
N VAL A 4 -42.06 -18.63 -3.51
CA VAL A 4 -41.74 -17.97 -2.23
C VAL A 4 -40.42 -18.47 -1.64
N PHE A 5 -40.13 -19.77 -1.76
CA PHE A 5 -38.91 -20.38 -1.24
C PHE A 5 -37.66 -19.91 -2.02
N ILE A 6 -37.79 -19.69 -3.33
CA ILE A 6 -36.72 -19.17 -4.19
C ILE A 6 -36.38 -17.73 -3.82
N ILE A 7 -37.40 -16.90 -3.55
CA ILE A 7 -37.21 -15.49 -3.15
C ILE A 7 -36.47 -15.41 -1.81
N ILE A 8 -36.84 -16.23 -0.83
CA ILE A 8 -36.19 -16.25 0.49
C ILE A 8 -34.71 -16.62 0.35
N ILE A 9 -34.40 -17.65 -0.45
CA ILE A 9 -33.01 -18.06 -0.70
C ILE A 9 -32.22 -16.93 -1.37
N ALA A 10 -32.80 -16.24 -2.36
CA ALA A 10 -32.15 -15.13 -3.04
C ALA A 10 -31.82 -13.95 -2.09
N ILE A 11 -32.73 -13.63 -1.16
CA ILE A 11 -32.50 -12.57 -0.16
C ILE A 11 -31.36 -12.96 0.79
N ILE A 12 -31.35 -14.19 1.29
CA ILE A 12 -30.30 -14.70 2.19
C ILE A 12 -28.93 -14.65 1.50
N LEU A 13 -28.85 -15.09 0.24
CA LEU A 13 -27.60 -15.04 -0.54
C LEU A 13 -27.11 -13.61 -0.77
N THR A 14 -28.02 -12.67 -1.02
CA THR A 14 -27.66 -11.26 -1.21
C THR A 14 -27.09 -10.65 0.08
N ILE A 15 -27.69 -10.96 1.23
CA ILE A 15 -27.21 -10.50 2.53
C ILE A 15 -25.83 -11.10 2.85
N LEU A 16 -25.65 -12.40 2.62
CA LEU A 16 -24.36 -13.08 2.80
C LEU A 16 -23.26 -12.47 1.91
N PHE A 17 -23.59 -12.11 0.67
CA PHE A 17 -22.65 -11.46 -0.25
C PHE A 17 -22.24 -10.05 0.20
N VAL A 18 -23.17 -9.28 0.75
CA VAL A 18 -22.85 -7.94 1.28
C VAL A 18 -22.00 -8.04 2.55
N LEU A 19 -22.31 -8.99 3.43
CA LEU A 19 -21.54 -9.24 4.65
C LEU A 19 -20.12 -9.72 4.32
N SER A 20 -19.96 -10.63 3.37
CA SER A 20 -18.64 -11.11 2.95
C SER A 20 -17.79 -10.00 2.35
N LYS A 21 -18.39 -9.09 1.54
CA LYS A 21 -17.68 -7.90 1.05
C LYS A 21 -17.18 -6.98 2.16
N LYS A 22 -18.01 -6.73 3.18
CA LYS A 22 -17.59 -5.92 4.34
C LYS A 22 -16.47 -6.59 5.13
N LEU A 23 -16.59 -7.91 5.37
CA LEU A 23 -15.57 -8.68 6.08
C LEU A 23 -14.23 -8.70 5.31
N PHE A 24 -14.27 -8.89 3.99
CA PHE A 24 -13.09 -8.83 3.12
C PHE A 24 -12.43 -7.45 3.06
N THR A 25 -13.23 -6.39 3.20
CA THR A 25 -12.70 -5.02 3.25
C THR A 25 -12.01 -4.75 4.59
N PHE A 26 -12.51 -5.34 5.68
CA PHE A 26 -11.91 -5.24 7.01
C PHE A 26 -10.62 -6.08 7.14
N LEU A 27 -10.58 -7.24 6.49
CA LEU A 27 -9.43 -8.15 6.46
C LEU A 27 -8.37 -7.77 5.42
N LYS A 28 -8.59 -6.72 4.63
CA LYS A 28 -7.58 -6.23 3.69
C LYS A 28 -6.40 -5.69 4.49
N HIS A 29 -5.31 -6.44 4.52
CA HIS A 29 -4.04 -5.95 5.03
C HIS A 29 -3.72 -4.62 4.37
N SER A 30 -3.49 -3.60 5.19
CA SER A 30 -3.05 -2.30 4.70
C SER A 30 -1.79 -2.51 3.86
N THR A 31 -1.79 -1.92 2.67
CA THR A 31 -0.63 -1.86 1.78
C THR A 31 0.59 -1.32 2.53
N ALA A 32 0.42 -0.38 3.47
CA ALA A 32 1.50 0.05 4.36
C ALA A 32 2.04 -1.09 5.25
N THR A 33 1.16 -1.86 5.89
CA THR A 33 1.58 -3.03 6.70
C THR A 33 2.33 -4.04 5.86
N THR A 34 1.81 -4.38 4.68
CA THR A 34 2.48 -5.31 3.76
C THR A 34 3.85 -4.79 3.34
N PHE A 35 3.97 -3.48 3.06
CA PHE A 35 5.25 -2.85 2.74
C PHE A 35 6.26 -3.03 3.88
N ILE A 36 5.86 -2.70 5.11
CA ILE A 36 6.71 -2.82 6.30
C ILE A 36 7.12 -4.28 6.53
N VAL A 37 6.20 -5.24 6.35
CA VAL A 37 6.50 -6.66 6.46
C VAL A 37 7.56 -7.09 5.43
N GLN A 38 7.42 -6.69 4.17
CA GLN A 38 8.40 -7.02 3.13
C GLN A 38 9.77 -6.39 3.39
N TYR A 39 9.80 -5.16 3.93
CA TYR A 39 11.02 -4.51 4.38
C TYR A 39 11.67 -5.30 5.53
N ASN A 40 10.91 -5.60 6.60
CA ASN A 40 11.45 -6.31 7.77
C ASN A 40 11.95 -7.70 7.41
N LEU A 41 11.20 -8.46 6.60
CA LEU A 41 11.65 -9.77 6.12
C LEU A 41 13.00 -9.70 5.37
N ALA A 42 13.22 -8.61 4.62
CA ALA A 42 14.48 -8.39 3.93
C ALA A 42 15.63 -8.07 4.89
N ILE A 43 15.38 -7.23 5.90
CA ILE A 43 16.33 -6.92 6.97
C ILE A 43 16.68 -8.19 7.77
N ASP A 44 15.67 -8.96 8.17
CA ASP A 44 15.84 -10.22 8.91
C ASP A 44 16.62 -11.27 8.11
N SER A 45 16.57 -11.19 6.77
CA SER A 45 17.36 -12.02 5.86
C SER A 45 18.80 -11.52 5.66
N GLY A 46 19.22 -10.47 6.37
CA GLY A 46 20.56 -9.90 6.31
C GLY A 46 20.80 -8.92 5.16
N LYS A 47 19.75 -8.44 4.47
CA LYS A 47 19.90 -7.42 3.43
C LYS A 47 20.15 -6.05 4.03
N THR A 48 20.83 -5.18 3.27
CA THR A 48 21.00 -3.78 3.66
C THR A 48 19.66 -3.02 3.60
N GLU A 49 19.56 -1.90 4.31
CA GLU A 49 18.36 -1.05 4.29
C GLU A 49 17.93 -0.66 2.87
N LYS A 50 18.89 -0.25 2.03
CA LYS A 50 18.67 0.05 0.60
C LYS A 50 18.03 -1.13 -0.13
N GLU A 51 18.56 -2.33 0.05
CA GLU A 51 18.03 -3.53 -0.59
C GLU A 51 16.68 -3.94 -0.03
N ALA A 52 16.44 -3.72 1.27
CA ALA A 52 15.16 -3.98 1.92
C ALA A 52 14.05 -3.06 1.39
N ILE A 53 14.31 -1.76 1.27
CA ILE A 53 13.38 -0.79 0.67
C ILE A 53 13.10 -1.18 -0.79
N LEU A 54 14.16 -1.47 -1.55
CA LEU A 54 14.01 -1.87 -2.94
C LEU A 54 13.18 -3.15 -3.07
N ASN A 55 13.38 -4.13 -2.18
CA ASN A 55 12.60 -5.36 -2.14
C ASN A 55 11.12 -5.05 -1.88
N ALA A 56 10.82 -4.21 -0.89
CA ALA A 56 9.45 -3.80 -0.57
C ALA A 56 8.79 -3.07 -1.75
N ILE A 57 9.49 -2.17 -2.44
CA ILE A 57 8.95 -1.49 -3.64
C ILE A 57 8.66 -2.49 -4.77
N LYS A 58 9.64 -3.35 -5.09
CA LYS A 58 9.52 -4.35 -6.16
C LYS A 58 8.40 -5.36 -5.89
N PHE A 59 8.16 -5.69 -4.63
CA PHE A 59 7.03 -6.54 -4.24
C PHE A 59 5.70 -5.96 -4.72
N PHE A 60 5.51 -4.65 -4.81
CA PHE A 60 4.23 -4.11 -5.28
C PHE A 60 4.10 -4.04 -6.80
N GLN A 61 5.19 -4.13 -7.57
CA GLN A 61 5.15 -3.92 -9.02
C GLN A 61 4.27 -4.91 -9.81
N TYR A 62 3.87 -6.05 -9.24
CA TYR A 62 2.91 -6.94 -9.92
C TYR A 62 1.44 -6.54 -9.72
N ARG A 63 1.15 -5.54 -8.89
CA ARG A 63 -0.21 -5.19 -8.43
C ARG A 63 -0.62 -3.80 -8.92
N GLU A 64 -1.83 -3.65 -9.45
CA GLU A 64 -2.41 -2.32 -9.74
C GLU A 64 -2.63 -1.50 -8.45
N PRO A 65 -2.30 -0.19 -8.43
CA PRO A 65 -1.83 0.62 -9.58
C PRO A 65 -0.30 0.63 -9.78
N PHE A 66 0.47 -0.11 -8.98
CA PHE A 66 1.94 -0.09 -8.88
C PHE A 66 2.69 -0.75 -10.03
N ASN A 67 2.01 -1.58 -10.82
CA ASN A 67 2.53 -2.16 -12.06
C ASN A 67 2.90 -1.15 -13.15
N ARG A 68 2.55 0.12 -12.95
CA ARG A 68 2.92 1.23 -13.84
C ARG A 68 4.24 1.89 -13.47
N LEU A 69 4.84 1.53 -12.33
CA LEU A 69 6.14 2.05 -11.92
C LEU A 69 7.22 1.46 -12.82
N ASP A 70 7.90 2.32 -13.56
CA ASP A 70 9.08 1.93 -14.31
C ASP A 70 10.32 1.86 -13.38
N GLU A 71 11.46 1.45 -13.94
CA GLU A 71 12.68 1.34 -13.16
C GLU A 71 13.19 2.70 -12.65
N ILE A 72 12.94 3.79 -13.39
CA ILE A 72 13.34 5.14 -13.02
C ILE A 72 12.52 5.61 -11.82
N ASP A 73 11.21 5.37 -11.82
CA ASP A 73 10.31 5.64 -10.70
C ASP A 73 10.77 4.89 -9.45
N VAL A 74 11.08 3.59 -9.59
CA VAL A 74 11.57 2.77 -8.47
C VAL A 74 12.86 3.33 -7.88
N GLN A 75 13.82 3.72 -8.72
CA GLN A 75 15.07 4.32 -8.23
C GLN A 75 14.85 5.70 -7.59
N ASN A 76 13.92 6.50 -8.13
CA ASN A 76 13.56 7.80 -7.53
C ASN A 76 12.92 7.61 -6.15
N ILE A 77 11.95 6.69 -6.03
CA ILE A 77 11.31 6.36 -4.76
C ILE A 77 12.35 5.88 -3.74
N LEU A 78 13.23 4.95 -4.14
CA LEU A 78 14.30 4.43 -3.29
C LEU A 78 15.22 5.55 -2.79
N THR A 79 15.65 6.42 -3.70
CA THR A 79 16.56 7.54 -3.38
C THR A 79 15.91 8.50 -2.40
N ILE A 80 14.63 8.83 -2.60
CA ILE A 80 13.87 9.69 -1.68
C ILE A 80 13.72 9.01 -0.32
N ALA A 81 13.31 7.74 -0.29
CA ALA A 81 13.10 7.00 0.96
C ALA A 81 14.37 6.92 1.82
N LEU A 82 15.54 6.70 1.20
CA LEU A 82 16.84 6.68 1.89
C LEU A 82 17.27 8.06 2.42
N GLY A 83 16.71 9.14 1.87
CA GLY A 83 16.95 10.50 2.33
C GLY A 83 16.04 10.96 3.48
N LEU A 84 15.07 10.14 3.88
CA LEU A 84 14.17 10.44 4.99
C LEU A 84 14.82 10.10 6.33
N THR A 85 14.34 10.75 7.39
CA THR A 85 14.70 10.38 8.77
C THR A 85 14.15 9.00 9.13
N ASP A 86 12.96 8.68 8.61
CA ASP A 86 12.33 7.36 8.71
C ASP A 86 11.94 6.87 7.29
N PRO A 87 12.71 5.93 6.71
CA PRO A 87 12.43 5.40 5.37
C PRO A 87 11.07 4.71 5.25
N LEU A 88 10.49 4.22 6.36
CA LEU A 88 9.19 3.53 6.35
C LEU A 88 8.01 4.47 6.12
N LEU A 89 8.21 5.79 6.18
CA LEU A 89 7.17 6.77 5.81
C LEU A 89 6.68 6.60 4.38
N ILE A 90 7.51 6.03 3.49
CA ILE A 90 7.10 5.71 2.13
C ILE A 90 5.94 4.72 2.09
N ALA A 91 5.80 3.84 3.08
CA ALA A 91 4.70 2.87 3.18
C ALA A 91 3.32 3.57 3.22
N GLY A 92 3.24 4.76 3.86
CA GLY A 92 2.03 5.58 3.88
C GLY A 92 1.65 6.13 2.51
N VAL A 93 2.64 6.44 1.65
CA VAL A 93 2.41 6.85 0.26
C VAL A 93 1.84 5.70 -0.55
N PHE A 94 2.42 4.51 -0.41
CA PHE A 94 1.90 3.30 -1.06
C PHE A 94 0.46 3.01 -0.64
N GLN A 95 0.14 3.12 0.66
CA GLN A 95 -1.23 2.98 1.15
C GLN A 95 -2.17 3.98 0.47
N LYS A 96 -1.79 5.27 0.43
CA LYS A 96 -2.60 6.32 -0.17
C LYS A 96 -2.83 6.10 -1.68
N CYS A 97 -1.81 5.64 -2.40
CA CYS A 97 -1.93 5.28 -3.81
C CYS A 97 -2.87 4.09 -4.05
N ASP A 98 -2.81 3.06 -3.19
CA ASP A 98 -3.71 1.90 -3.28
C ASP A 98 -5.17 2.26 -2.97
N GLU A 99 -5.40 3.13 -1.98
CA GLU A 99 -6.72 3.65 -1.60
C GLU A 99 -7.34 4.50 -2.71
N GLN A 100 -6.54 5.40 -3.29
CA GLN A 100 -7.02 6.32 -4.33
C GLN A 100 -7.01 5.72 -5.74
N LYS A 101 -6.41 4.52 -5.91
CA LYS A 101 -6.19 3.88 -7.22
C LYS A 101 -5.47 4.79 -8.22
N LYS A 102 -4.55 5.62 -7.71
CA LYS A 102 -3.76 6.58 -8.47
C LYS A 102 -2.30 6.48 -8.09
N ILE A 103 -1.42 6.49 -9.09
CA ILE A 103 0.02 6.36 -8.88
C ILE A 103 0.80 7.66 -9.07
N ASP A 104 0.12 8.74 -9.48
CA ASP A 104 0.74 10.04 -9.80
C ASP A 104 1.63 10.59 -8.68
N LEU A 105 1.32 10.25 -7.42
CA LEU A 105 2.13 10.62 -6.26
C LEU A 105 3.49 9.93 -6.21
N LEU A 106 3.62 8.72 -6.75
CA LEU A 106 4.85 7.94 -6.77
C LEU A 106 5.68 8.20 -8.04
N THR A 107 5.04 8.52 -9.16
CA THR A 107 5.73 8.82 -10.44
C THR A 107 6.20 10.28 -10.51
N ASN A 108 5.51 11.20 -9.84
CA ASN A 108 5.95 12.60 -9.77
C ASN A 108 6.87 12.83 -8.57
N ARG A 109 8.18 12.82 -8.82
CA ARG A 109 9.23 13.05 -7.82
C ARG A 109 8.98 14.27 -6.91
N LEU A 110 8.63 15.42 -7.48
CA LEU A 110 8.38 16.65 -6.71
C LEU A 110 7.15 16.53 -5.82
N ALA A 111 6.11 15.86 -6.30
CA ALA A 111 4.90 15.61 -5.51
C ALA A 111 5.21 14.66 -4.34
N LEU A 112 6.00 13.61 -4.60
CA LEU A 112 6.44 12.64 -3.59
C LEU A 112 7.22 13.31 -2.46
N GLU A 113 8.25 14.09 -2.80
CA GLU A 113 9.09 14.81 -1.84
C GLU A 113 8.27 15.79 -0.98
N LYS A 114 7.34 16.55 -1.60
CA LYS A 114 6.47 17.47 -0.86
C LYS A 114 5.55 16.73 0.10
N PHE A 115 4.99 15.61 -0.33
CA PHE A 115 4.10 14.80 0.51
C PHE A 115 4.86 14.25 1.73
N LEU A 116 6.05 13.70 1.51
CA LEU A 116 6.86 13.10 2.57
C LEU A 116 7.42 14.16 3.54
N LYS A 117 7.86 15.33 3.06
CA LYS A 117 8.27 16.45 3.94
C LYS A 117 7.13 16.92 4.85
N GLY A 118 5.89 16.94 4.34
CA GLY A 118 4.71 17.24 5.15
C GLY A 118 4.42 16.16 6.21
N ALA A 119 4.68 14.90 5.89
CA ALA A 119 4.55 13.80 6.84
C ALA A 119 5.64 13.85 7.94
N GLU A 120 6.89 14.11 7.55
CA GLU A 120 8.03 14.25 8.48
C GLU A 120 7.84 15.42 9.46
N SER A 121 7.37 16.59 8.98
CA SER A 121 7.14 17.75 9.85
C SER A 121 6.04 17.50 10.88
N THR A 122 5.04 16.69 10.54
CA THR A 122 3.96 16.31 11.45
C THR A 122 4.44 15.35 12.55
N ILE A 123 5.42 14.49 12.24
CA ILE A 123 6.01 13.54 13.20
C ILE A 123 7.08 14.22 14.05
N GLY A 124 7.86 15.13 13.46
CA GLY A 124 8.86 15.94 14.16
C GLY A 124 8.28 16.88 15.22
N TYR A 125 7.02 17.32 15.06
CA TYR A 125 6.31 18.14 16.06
C TYR A 125 5.88 17.35 17.32
N LYS A 126 5.96 16.02 17.28
CA LYS A 126 5.63 15.12 18.42
C LYS A 126 6.86 14.66 19.22
N ARG A 127 8.07 15.16 18.91
CA ARG A 127 9.27 14.94 19.72
C ARG A 127 9.60 16.14 20.57
#